data_AF-A0A1H8UNG1-F1
#
_entry.id   AF-A0A1H8UNG1-F1
#
_cell.length_a   1.000
_cell.length_b   1.000
_cell.length_c   1.000
_cell.angle_alpha   90.00
_cell.angle_beta   90.00
_cell.angle_gamma   90.00
#
_symmetry.space_group_name_H-M   'P 1'
#
loop_
_entity.id
_entity.type
_entity.pdbx_description
1 polymer ?
#
loop_
_entity_poly.entity_id
_entity_poly.type
_entity_poly.pdbx_seq_one_letter_code
_entity_poly.pdbx_strand_id
1 'polypeptide(L)'
;MTGARLRWHERLLEVRIARRGVRTRVTLLVDSAPAAEVDGLGLLRLPVRLGDGRAAVVVVVTPLPGVALRTVLLRPAADAPGDDDADPDPDADPAALATAERHPFSPAPGTAAARVQAFEQRHPRLWATRHVVLGVGKALAALLGLAVLLQALVRPLLQWLAGLVPALDLPSIPWPDVDLPSIPWPDVDLPDLAPPGWVAAVLATAKFWVPVLVGVVLAVREARRRRRPPPGEDDPDAHR
;
A
#
# COMPACT_ATOMS: atom_id res chain seq x y z
N MET A 1 4.28 19.84 30.04
CA MET A 1 4.68 19.63 28.63
C MET A 1 5.19 18.21 28.54
N THR A 2 4.52 17.34 27.78
CA THR A 2 4.80 15.89 27.80
C THR A 2 5.29 15.50 26.42
N GLY A 3 6.55 15.05 26.32
CA GLY A 3 7.20 14.65 25.06
C GLY A 3 7.09 13.15 24.79
N ALA A 4 7.26 12.76 23.52
CA ALA A 4 7.40 11.36 23.14
C ALA A 4 8.76 10.84 23.61
N ARG A 5 8.84 9.60 24.10
CA ARG A 5 10.07 9.06 24.72
C ARG A 5 10.50 7.75 24.08
N LEU A 6 11.80 7.55 23.97
CA LEU A 6 12.43 6.31 23.53
C LEU A 6 13.67 6.08 24.39
N ARG A 7 13.81 4.87 24.94
CA ARG A 7 15.04 4.46 25.63
C ARG A 7 15.91 3.72 24.62
N TRP A 8 17.15 4.16 24.44
CA TRP A 8 18.08 3.62 23.47
C TRP A 8 19.47 3.49 24.09
N HIS A 9 20.02 2.26 24.16
CA HIS A 9 21.36 1.98 24.69
C HIS A 9 21.67 2.77 25.98
N GLU A 10 20.77 2.63 26.96
CA GLU A 10 20.80 3.32 28.26
C GLU A 10 20.51 4.83 28.29
N ARG A 11 20.46 5.49 27.13
CA ARG A 11 20.10 6.91 27.03
C ARG A 11 18.60 7.11 26.86
N LEU A 12 18.07 8.20 27.40
CA LEU A 12 16.68 8.59 27.24
C LEU A 12 16.56 9.68 26.17
N LEU A 13 15.95 9.34 25.03
CA LEU A 13 15.59 10.28 23.98
C LEU A 13 14.18 10.80 24.27
N GLU A 14 14.03 12.10 24.47
CA GLU A 14 12.74 12.78 24.61
C GLU A 14 12.54 13.78 23.48
N VAL A 15 11.42 13.69 22.77
CA VAL A 15 11.03 14.67 21.75
C VAL A 15 9.93 15.55 22.32
N ARG A 16 10.26 16.83 22.51
CA ARG A 16 9.31 17.86 22.96
C ARG A 16 8.82 18.66 21.77
N ILE A 17 7.53 18.99 21.84
CA ILE A 17 6.83 19.67 20.77
C ILE A 17 6.11 20.86 21.37
N ALA A 18 6.34 22.03 20.79
CA ALA A 18 5.71 23.27 21.18
C ALA A 18 5.13 23.96 19.95
N ARG A 19 3.98 24.61 20.12
CA ARG A 19 3.41 25.47 19.09
C ARG A 19 4.10 26.83 19.16
N ARG A 20 4.65 27.30 18.04
CA ARG A 20 5.21 28.66 17.89
C ARG A 20 4.44 29.37 16.78
N GLY A 21 3.29 29.93 17.13
CA GLY A 21 2.37 30.55 16.18
C GLY A 21 1.77 29.53 15.20
N VAL A 22 2.14 29.65 13.93
CA VAL A 22 1.75 28.71 12.85
C VAL A 22 2.76 27.57 12.65
N ARG A 23 3.94 27.65 13.28
CA ARG A 23 4.97 26.61 13.16
C ARG A 23 4.97 25.68 14.37
N THR A 24 5.45 24.47 14.16
CA THR A 24 5.76 23.53 15.22
C THR A 24 7.25 23.59 15.51
N ARG A 25 7.58 23.84 16.77
CA ARG A 25 8.93 23.71 17.30
C ARG A 25 9.10 22.31 17.85
N VAL A 26 10.13 21.62 17.39
CA VAL A 26 10.48 20.29 17.87
C VAL A 26 11.88 20.35 18.47
N THR A 27 12.01 19.94 19.72
CA THR A 27 13.28 19.86 20.43
C THR A 27 13.52 18.40 20.79
N LEU A 28 14.65 17.85 20.34
CA LEU A 28 15.14 16.56 20.78
C LEU A 28 16.04 16.76 22.00
N LEU A 29 15.72 16.06 23.08
CA LEU A 29 16.53 15.98 24.28
C LEU A 29 17.15 14.59 24.40
N VAL A 30 18.44 14.54 24.69
CA VAL A 30 19.18 13.32 25.04
C VAL A 30 19.54 13.44 26.52
N ASP A 31 19.07 12.50 27.35
CA ASP A 31 19.29 12.52 28.79
C ASP A 31 18.85 13.85 29.46
N SER A 32 17.77 14.44 28.94
CA SER A 32 17.23 15.76 29.32
C SER A 32 18.04 17.00 28.89
N ALA A 33 19.18 16.83 28.20
CA ALA A 33 19.91 17.92 27.58
C ALA A 33 19.44 18.16 26.12
N PRO A 34 19.25 19.40 25.66
CA PRO A 34 18.85 19.68 24.29
C PRO A 34 19.97 19.27 23.32
N ALA A 35 19.67 18.36 22.40
CA ALA A 35 20.61 17.85 21.41
C ALA A 35 20.38 18.46 20.02
N ALA A 36 19.11 18.67 19.63
CA ALA A 36 18.75 19.27 18.36
C ALA A 36 17.42 20.02 18.47
N GLU A 37 17.25 21.09 17.68
CA GLU A 37 16.01 21.84 17.58
C GLU A 37 15.70 22.15 16.12
N VAL A 38 14.45 21.99 15.71
CA VAL A 38 13.97 22.35 14.38
C VAL A 38 12.58 22.98 14.46
N ASP A 39 12.36 24.03 13.68
CA ASP A 39 11.08 24.72 13.57
C ASP A 39 10.50 24.50 12.16
N GLY A 40 9.27 24.02 12.05
CA GLY A 40 8.60 23.91 10.75
C GLY A 40 7.21 23.26 10.80
N LEU A 41 6.77 22.72 9.67
CA LEU A 41 5.44 22.13 9.48
C LEU A 41 5.54 20.84 8.66
N GLY A 42 4.63 19.91 8.90
CA GLY A 42 4.58 18.65 8.17
C GLY A 42 5.64 17.68 8.70
N LEU A 43 6.65 17.37 7.89
CA LEU A 43 7.69 16.40 8.21
C LEU A 43 8.95 17.11 8.71
N LEU A 44 9.30 16.92 9.98
CA LEU A 44 10.49 17.51 10.59
C LEU A 44 11.53 16.43 10.82
N ARG A 45 12.77 16.70 10.42
CA ARG A 45 13.93 15.82 10.56
C ARG A 45 14.91 16.46 11.52
N LEU A 46 15.29 15.73 12.54
CA LEU A 46 16.27 16.18 13.53
C LEU A 46 17.48 15.24 13.45
N PRO A 47 18.62 15.71 12.93
CA PRO A 47 19.85 14.95 12.98
C PRO A 47 20.27 14.78 14.44
N VAL A 48 20.69 13.58 14.82
CA VAL A 48 21.21 13.28 16.15
C VAL A 48 22.41 12.36 16.01
N ARG A 49 23.51 12.71 16.68
CA ARG A 49 24.60 11.78 16.90
C ARG A 49 24.31 10.95 18.14
N LEU A 50 24.32 9.64 17.96
CA LEU A 50 24.18 8.69 19.04
C LEU A 50 25.52 8.53 19.76
N GLY A 51 25.49 8.03 21.01
CA GLY A 51 26.70 7.89 21.84
C GLY A 51 27.74 6.93 21.26
N ASP A 52 27.36 6.09 20.31
CA ASP A 52 28.24 5.20 19.54
C ASP A 52 28.90 5.87 18.32
N GLY A 53 28.80 7.21 18.21
CA GLY A 53 29.33 7.99 17.10
C GLY A 53 28.44 8.00 15.86
N ARG A 54 27.46 7.10 15.77
CA ARG A 54 26.64 6.93 14.57
C ARG A 54 25.63 8.06 14.37
N ALA A 55 25.51 8.46 13.11
CA ALA A 55 24.48 9.38 12.64
C ALA A 55 23.09 8.70 12.63
N ALA A 56 22.10 9.33 13.25
CA ALA A 56 20.70 8.94 13.15
C ALA A 56 19.81 10.16 12.91
N VAL A 57 18.60 9.92 12.41
CA VAL A 57 17.63 10.98 12.12
C VAL A 57 16.33 10.70 12.85
N VAL A 58 15.91 11.61 13.72
CA VAL A 58 14.58 11.56 14.34
C VAL A 58 13.60 12.26 13.41
N VAL A 59 12.60 11.52 12.96
CA VAL A 59 11.54 12.04 12.10
C VAL A 59 10.28 12.26 12.91
N VAL A 60 9.74 13.47 12.85
CA VAL A 60 8.52 13.88 13.53
C VAL A 60 7.49 14.34 12.51
N VAL A 61 6.35 13.65 12.49
CA VAL A 61 5.22 13.97 11.62
C VAL A 61 4.24 14.86 12.38
N THR A 62 4.12 16.10 11.93
CA THR A 62 3.31 17.16 12.53
C THR A 62 2.26 17.66 11.54
N PRO A 63 1.08 17.00 11.45
CA PRO A 63 0.05 17.41 10.50
C PRO A 63 -0.60 18.75 10.88
N LEU A 64 -0.51 19.15 12.15
CA LEU A 64 -1.03 20.41 12.67
C LEU A 64 0.01 21.08 13.59
N PRO A 65 0.01 22.43 13.70
CA PRO A 65 0.91 23.16 14.58
C PRO A 65 0.83 22.66 16.02
N GLY A 66 1.95 22.18 16.57
CA GLY A 66 2.05 21.70 17.95
C GLY A 66 1.53 20.29 18.21
N VAL A 67 1.15 19.52 17.18
CA VAL A 67 0.66 18.15 17.32
C VAL A 67 1.65 17.17 16.68
N ALA A 68 2.21 16.23 17.45
CA ALA A 68 2.84 15.04 16.87
C ALA A 68 1.81 13.95 16.61
N LEU A 69 1.79 13.47 15.37
CA LEU A 69 1.11 12.23 15.02
C LEU A 69 2.03 11.02 15.23
N ARG A 70 3.28 11.14 14.81
CA ARG A 70 4.24 10.03 14.83
C ARG A 70 5.66 10.53 14.99
N THR A 71 6.44 9.82 15.79
CA THR A 71 7.85 10.11 16.05
C THR A 71 8.64 8.81 15.94
N VAL A 72 9.67 8.80 15.09
CA VAL A 72 10.45 7.60 14.78
C VAL A 72 11.93 7.96 14.71
N LEU A 73 12.78 7.15 15.34
CA LEU A 73 14.22 7.19 15.13
C LEU A 73 14.54 6.33 13.91
N LEU A 74 15.16 6.93 12.90
CA LEU A 74 15.67 6.25 11.72
C LEU A 74 17.17 6.07 11.85
N ARG A 75 17.62 4.83 11.77
CA ARG A 75 19.03 4.46 11.73
C ARG A 75 19.40 4.02 10.31
N PRO A 76 20.41 4.62 9.66
CA PRO A 76 20.91 4.14 8.39
C PRO A 76 21.28 2.65 8.50
N ALA A 77 20.93 1.85 7.48
CA ALA A 77 21.33 0.45 7.44
C ALA A 77 22.87 0.36 7.41
N ALA A 78 23.45 -0.61 8.13
CA ALA A 78 24.91 -0.75 8.31
C ALA A 78 25.70 -0.89 6.99
N ASP A 79 25.02 -1.26 5.89
CA ASP A 79 25.61 -1.44 4.56
C ASP A 79 25.42 -0.22 3.65
N ALA A 80 24.91 0.90 4.16
CA ALA A 80 24.83 2.12 3.38
C ALA A 80 26.26 2.67 3.15
N PRO A 81 26.69 2.91 1.90
CA PRO A 81 28.01 3.47 1.60
C PRO A 81 28.04 4.94 2.00
N GLY A 82 28.24 5.19 3.29
CA GLY A 82 28.33 6.51 3.89
C GLY A 82 29.44 6.48 4.93
N ASP A 83 30.24 7.53 4.91
CA ASP A 83 31.30 7.78 5.88
C ASP A 83 30.66 7.82 7.28
N ASP A 84 31.00 6.89 8.17
CA ASP A 84 30.40 6.75 9.52
C ASP A 84 30.61 8.04 10.36
N ASP A 85 31.59 8.86 9.98
CA ASP A 85 31.92 10.15 10.61
C ASP A 85 31.15 11.35 10.01
N ALA A 86 30.43 11.18 8.89
CA ALA A 86 29.68 12.26 8.26
C ALA A 86 28.57 12.78 9.19
N ASP A 87 28.41 14.11 9.24
CA ASP A 87 27.26 14.71 9.93
C ASP A 87 25.97 14.14 9.34
N PRO A 88 24.95 13.81 10.18
CA PRO A 88 23.68 13.30 9.67
C PRO A 88 23.05 14.35 8.77
N ASP A 89 23.05 14.10 7.46
CA ASP A 89 22.47 15.01 6.49
C ASP A 89 20.95 15.11 6.73
N PRO A 90 20.42 16.28 7.12
CA PRO A 90 18.97 16.46 7.26
C PRO A 90 18.22 16.24 5.93
N ASP A 91 18.92 16.43 4.81
CA ASP A 91 18.42 16.24 3.45
C ASP A 91 18.73 14.83 2.90
N ALA A 92 19.14 13.90 3.76
CA ALA A 92 19.42 12.51 3.39
C ALA A 92 18.39 11.94 2.42
N ASP A 93 18.93 11.24 1.41
CA ASP A 93 18.18 10.69 0.27
C ASP A 93 16.92 9.95 0.77
N PRO A 94 15.71 10.30 0.26
CA PRO A 94 14.49 9.58 0.61
C PRO A 94 14.60 8.06 0.42
N ALA A 95 15.46 7.59 -0.50
CA ALA A 95 15.76 6.18 -0.68
C ALA A 95 16.52 5.57 0.52
N ALA A 96 17.48 6.28 1.10
CA ALA A 96 18.21 5.86 2.30
C ALA A 96 17.31 5.80 3.55
N LEU A 97 16.35 6.73 3.65
CA LEU A 97 15.34 6.72 4.73
C LEU A 97 14.31 5.59 4.57
N ALA A 98 14.15 5.05 3.35
CA ALA A 98 13.25 3.93 3.11
C ALA A 98 13.83 2.61 3.63
N THR A 99 15.15 2.42 3.55
CA THR A 99 15.88 1.23 4.02
C THR A 99 16.33 1.33 5.48
N ALA A 100 16.28 2.53 6.07
CA ALA A 100 16.64 2.77 7.46
C ALA A 100 15.82 1.92 8.45
N GLU A 101 16.50 1.39 9.46
CA GLU A 101 15.88 0.70 10.59
C GLU A 101 15.07 1.70 11.41
N ARG A 102 13.87 1.29 11.86
CA ARG A 102 12.88 2.20 12.46
C ARG A 102 12.60 1.81 13.90
N HIS A 103 12.94 2.71 14.82
CA HIS A 103 12.60 2.56 16.23
C HIS A 103 11.50 3.55 16.63
N PRO A 104 10.26 3.08 16.87
CA PRO A 104 9.14 3.97 17.18
C PRO A 104 9.26 4.51 18.61
N PHE A 105 9.01 5.81 18.78
CA PHE A 105 8.89 6.41 20.12
C PHE A 105 7.55 6.06 20.76
N SER A 106 7.54 5.96 22.09
CA SER A 106 6.30 5.90 22.85
C SER A 106 5.66 7.29 22.87
N PRO A 107 4.39 7.44 22.45
CA PRO A 107 3.69 8.71 22.51
C PRO A 107 3.47 9.16 23.96
N ALA A 108 3.45 10.47 24.17
CA ALA A 108 3.18 11.05 25.47
C ALA A 108 1.76 10.71 25.95
N PRO A 109 1.57 10.35 27.25
CA PRO A 109 0.25 10.08 27.80
C PRO A 109 -0.67 11.30 27.66
N GLY A 110 -1.93 11.05 27.31
CA GLY A 110 -2.94 12.09 27.07
C GLY A 110 -2.98 12.67 25.66
N THR A 111 -2.04 12.33 24.77
CA THR A 111 -2.06 12.77 23.36
C THR A 111 -3.02 11.94 22.49
N ALA A 112 -3.43 12.51 21.35
CA ALA A 112 -4.21 11.77 20.35
C ALA A 112 -3.47 10.50 19.86
N ALA A 113 -2.14 10.57 19.71
CA ALA A 113 -1.31 9.43 19.35
C ALA A 113 -1.35 8.32 20.42
N ALA A 114 -1.29 8.66 21.71
CA ALA A 114 -1.44 7.70 22.79
C ALA A 114 -2.83 7.06 22.82
N ARG A 115 -3.90 7.81 22.50
CA ARG A 115 -5.26 7.25 22.37
C ARG A 115 -5.36 6.25 21.22
N VAL A 116 -4.76 6.56 20.08
CA VAL A 116 -4.74 5.65 18.91
C VAL A 116 -3.95 4.38 19.23
N GLN A 117 -2.78 4.51 19.87
CA GLN A 117 -1.98 3.35 20.27
C GLN A 117 -2.70 2.49 21.31
N ALA A 118 -3.35 3.10 22.31
CA ALA A 118 -4.15 2.37 23.29
C ALA A 118 -5.36 1.66 22.65
N PHE A 119 -5.94 2.25 21.60
CA PHE A 119 -6.99 1.60 20.81
C PHE A 119 -6.45 0.41 20.00
N GLU A 120 -5.27 0.54 19.38
CA GLU A 120 -4.60 -0.53 18.66
C GLU A 120 -4.29 -1.73 19.57
N GLN A 121 -3.74 -1.46 20.77
CA GLN A 121 -3.46 -2.49 21.77
C GLN A 121 -4.73 -3.20 22.25
N ARG A 122 -5.85 -2.47 22.42
CA ARG A 122 -7.13 -3.05 22.85
C ARG A 122 -7.85 -3.83 21.75
N HIS A 123 -7.70 -3.42 20.49
CA HIS A 123 -8.45 -3.98 19.37
C HIS A 123 -7.57 -4.30 18.15
N PRO A 124 -6.63 -5.26 18.26
CA PRO A 124 -5.70 -5.59 17.20
C PRO A 124 -6.39 -6.06 15.92
N ARG A 125 -7.50 -6.82 16.05
CA ARG A 125 -8.28 -7.32 14.91
C ARG A 125 -8.96 -6.20 14.12
N LEU A 126 -9.58 -5.23 14.81
CA LEU A 126 -10.25 -4.11 14.14
C LEU A 126 -9.26 -3.21 13.39
N TRP A 127 -8.09 -2.99 13.99
CA TRP A 127 -7.04 -2.18 13.38
C TRP A 127 -6.46 -2.84 12.11
N ALA A 128 -6.24 -4.16 12.15
CA ALA A 128 -5.82 -4.92 10.97
C ALA A 128 -6.89 -4.92 9.86
N THR A 129 -8.16 -5.12 10.21
CA THR A 129 -9.27 -5.11 9.23
C THR A 129 -9.38 -3.78 8.49
N ARG A 130 -9.21 -2.65 9.19
CA ARG A 130 -9.24 -1.32 8.55
C ARG A 130 -8.24 -1.20 7.40
N HIS A 131 -7.04 -1.74 7.55
CA HIS A 131 -6.01 -1.70 6.50
C HIS A 131 -6.38 -2.55 5.30
N VAL A 132 -6.98 -3.72 5.54
CA VAL A 132 -7.48 -4.59 4.47
C VAL A 132 -8.63 -3.92 3.73
N VAL A 133 -9.60 -3.36 4.45
CA VAL A 133 -10.76 -2.66 3.86
C VAL A 133 -10.31 -1.48 3.00
N LEU A 134 -9.34 -0.67 3.48
CA LEU A 134 -8.78 0.43 2.69
C LEU A 134 -8.06 -0.07 1.43
N GLY A 135 -7.25 -1.12 1.55
CA GLY A 135 -6.55 -1.71 0.40
C GLY A 135 -7.53 -2.27 -0.64
N VAL A 136 -8.54 -3.01 -0.20
CA VAL A 136 -9.59 -3.57 -1.06
C VAL A 136 -10.41 -2.47 -1.71
N GLY A 137 -10.80 -1.45 -0.95
CA GLY A 137 -11.55 -0.29 -1.47
C GLY A 137 -10.78 0.42 -2.58
N LYS A 138 -9.45 0.62 -2.42
CA LYS A 138 -8.61 1.23 -3.45
C LYS A 138 -8.52 0.37 -4.72
N ALA A 139 -8.36 -0.95 -4.57
CA ALA A 139 -8.33 -1.87 -5.70
C ALA A 139 -9.65 -1.88 -6.47
N LEU A 140 -10.79 -1.95 -5.75
CA LEU A 140 -12.13 -1.88 -6.35
C LEU A 140 -12.34 -0.55 -7.08
N ALA A 141 -11.96 0.58 -6.48
CA ALA A 141 -12.07 1.88 -7.13
C ALA A 141 -11.25 1.96 -8.42
N ALA A 142 -10.04 1.40 -8.45
CA ALA A 142 -9.23 1.33 -9.66
C ALA A 142 -9.89 0.45 -10.74
N LEU A 143 -10.44 -0.71 -10.34
CA LEU A 143 -11.12 -1.61 -11.27
C LEU A 143 -12.39 -0.99 -11.86
N LEU A 144 -13.21 -0.33 -11.02
CA LEU A 144 -14.40 0.39 -11.46
C LEU A 144 -14.02 1.58 -12.36
N GLY A 145 -13.00 2.35 -11.99
CA GLY A 145 -12.52 3.47 -12.81
C GLY A 145 -12.07 2.99 -14.19
N LEU A 146 -11.35 1.87 -14.26
CA LEU A 146 -10.94 1.25 -15.52
C LEU A 146 -12.15 0.75 -16.31
N ALA A 147 -13.13 0.11 -15.67
CA ALA A 147 -14.35 -0.35 -16.33
C ALA A 147 -15.15 0.82 -16.92
N VAL A 148 -15.32 1.91 -16.15
CA VAL A 148 -15.98 3.14 -16.63
C VAL A 148 -15.21 3.75 -17.79
N LEU A 149 -13.88 3.81 -17.72
CA LEU A 149 -13.04 4.32 -18.80
C LEU A 149 -13.19 3.47 -20.08
N LEU A 150 -13.13 2.15 -19.97
CA LEU A 150 -13.37 1.25 -21.10
C LEU A 150 -14.77 1.47 -21.68
N GLN A 151 -15.80 1.56 -20.84
CA GLN A 151 -17.17 1.74 -21.31
C GLN A 151 -17.38 3.09 -22.00
N ALA A 152 -16.71 4.15 -21.51
CA ALA A 152 -16.70 5.47 -22.14
C ALA A 152 -16.00 5.45 -23.50
N LEU A 153 -15.02 4.56 -23.72
CA LEU A 153 -14.28 4.45 -24.97
C LEU A 153 -14.96 3.50 -25.99
N VAL A 154 -15.51 2.38 -25.51
CA VAL A 154 -16.15 1.34 -26.33
C VAL A 154 -17.48 1.83 -26.90
N ARG A 155 -18.29 2.57 -26.13
CA ARG A 155 -19.58 3.09 -26.63
C ARG A 155 -19.44 3.96 -27.90
N PRO A 156 -18.64 5.03 -27.92
CA PRO A 156 -18.48 5.85 -29.12
C PRO A 156 -17.83 5.08 -30.27
N LEU A 157 -16.91 4.16 -29.98
CA LEU A 157 -16.32 3.28 -31.01
C LEU A 157 -17.37 2.38 -31.67
N LEU A 158 -18.26 1.76 -30.88
CA LEU A 158 -19.36 0.93 -31.40
C LEU A 158 -20.39 1.75 -32.19
N GLN A 159 -20.70 2.97 -31.75
CA GLN A 159 -21.59 3.88 -32.48
C GLN A 159 -20.99 4.29 -33.82
N TRP A 160 -19.69 4.61 -33.85
CA TRP A 160 -18.97 4.89 -35.07
C TRP A 160 -18.96 3.67 -36.02
N LEU A 161 -18.72 2.47 -35.48
CA LEU A 161 -18.74 1.23 -36.26
C LEU A 161 -20.14 0.91 -36.80
N ALA A 162 -21.19 1.13 -36.02
CA ALA A 162 -22.58 0.97 -36.47
C ALA A 162 -22.94 1.94 -37.60
N GLY A 163 -22.38 3.16 -37.60
CA GLY A 163 -22.54 4.12 -38.70
C GLY A 163 -21.81 3.73 -39.99
N LEU A 164 -20.82 2.84 -39.91
CA LEU A 164 -20.10 2.28 -41.06
C LEU A 164 -20.78 1.08 -41.69
N VAL A 165 -21.73 0.44 -40.99
CA VAL A 165 -22.56 -0.62 -41.55
C VAL A 165 -23.69 0.06 -42.33
N PRO A 166 -23.71 0.02 -43.68
CA PRO A 166 -24.84 0.52 -44.43
C PRO A 166 -26.09 -0.24 -43.99
N ALA A 167 -27.19 0.48 -43.75
CA ALA A 167 -28.49 -0.13 -43.50
C ALA A 167 -28.87 -0.96 -44.73
N LEU A 168 -28.53 -2.25 -44.70
CA LEU A 168 -29.03 -3.21 -45.66
C LEU A 168 -30.51 -3.35 -45.34
N ASP A 169 -31.36 -2.67 -46.11
CA ASP A 169 -32.75 -3.03 -46.24
C ASP A 169 -32.78 -4.45 -46.83
N LEU A 170 -32.74 -5.46 -45.94
CA LEU A 170 -33.00 -6.82 -46.37
C LEU A 170 -34.43 -6.84 -46.91
N PRO A 171 -34.64 -7.16 -48.20
CA PRO A 171 -35.99 -7.22 -48.75
C PRO A 171 -36.79 -8.22 -47.92
N SER A 172 -38.02 -7.85 -47.52
CA SER A 172 -38.90 -8.80 -46.84
C SER A 172 -39.25 -9.89 -47.83
N ILE A 173 -38.55 -11.02 -47.74
CA ILE A 173 -38.80 -12.21 -48.55
C ILE A 173 -40.17 -12.74 -48.10
N PRO A 174 -41.21 -12.73 -48.97
CA PRO A 174 -42.46 -13.40 -48.65
C PRO A 174 -42.16 -14.91 -48.61
N TRP A 175 -42.13 -15.46 -47.41
CA TRP A 175 -42.01 -16.90 -47.23
C TRP A 175 -43.29 -17.55 -47.74
N PRO A 176 -43.24 -18.50 -48.69
CA PRO A 176 -44.43 -19.25 -49.06
C PRO A 176 -44.88 -20.09 -47.87
N ASP A 177 -46.18 -20.10 -47.59
CA ASP A 177 -46.78 -21.07 -46.68
C ASP A 177 -46.69 -22.45 -47.34
N VAL A 178 -45.66 -23.20 -46.96
CA VAL A 178 -45.44 -24.59 -47.39
C VAL A 178 -45.93 -25.50 -46.26
N ASP A 179 -47.02 -26.22 -46.51
CA ASP A 179 -47.41 -27.36 -45.67
C ASP A 179 -46.33 -28.45 -45.81
N LEU A 180 -45.38 -28.45 -44.88
CA LEU A 180 -44.29 -29.41 -44.84
C LEU A 180 -44.84 -30.78 -44.42
N PRO A 181 -44.67 -31.84 -45.22
CA PRO A 181 -45.01 -33.19 -44.78
C PRO A 181 -44.18 -33.56 -43.55
N SER A 182 -44.75 -34.39 -42.68
CA SER A 182 -44.07 -34.90 -41.48
C SER A 182 -42.91 -35.80 -41.90
N ILE A 183 -41.72 -35.21 -42.06
CA ILE A 183 -40.49 -35.95 -42.37
C ILE A 183 -40.00 -36.57 -41.05
N PRO A 184 -39.78 -37.90 -40.98
CA PRO A 184 -39.13 -38.52 -39.84
C PRO A 184 -37.70 -37.97 -39.76
N TRP A 185 -37.39 -37.26 -38.67
CA TRP A 185 -36.08 -36.67 -38.46
C TRP A 185 -35.04 -37.79 -38.30
N PRO A 186 -33.93 -37.75 -39.06
CA PRO A 186 -32.80 -38.63 -38.77
C PRO A 186 -32.22 -38.26 -37.41
N ASP A 187 -31.72 -39.26 -36.67
CA ASP A 187 -30.95 -39.02 -35.45
C ASP A 187 -29.78 -38.09 -35.77
N VAL A 188 -29.87 -36.87 -35.26
CA VAL A 188 -28.87 -35.83 -35.50
C VAL A 188 -27.71 -36.09 -34.55
N ASP A 189 -26.60 -36.59 -35.10
CA ASP A 189 -25.31 -36.50 -34.42
C ASP A 189 -25.05 -35.02 -34.08
N LEU A 190 -24.93 -34.71 -32.78
CA LEU A 190 -24.67 -33.35 -32.34
C LEU A 190 -23.37 -32.86 -32.99
N PRO A 191 -23.38 -31.69 -33.65
CA PRO A 191 -22.17 -31.17 -34.26
C PRO A 191 -21.13 -30.89 -33.16
N ASP A 192 -19.87 -31.24 -33.44
CA ASP A 192 -18.73 -30.89 -32.59
C ASP A 192 -18.80 -29.39 -32.28
N LEU A 193 -19.08 -29.06 -31.03
CA LEU A 193 -19.19 -27.70 -30.52
C LEU A 193 -17.80 -27.06 -30.53
N ALA A 194 -17.38 -26.59 -31.69
CA ALA A 194 -16.25 -25.68 -31.80
C ALA A 194 -16.56 -24.45 -30.92
N PRO A 195 -15.62 -24.03 -30.06
CA PRO A 195 -15.85 -22.87 -29.21
C PRO A 195 -16.17 -21.66 -30.10
N PRO A 196 -17.16 -20.83 -29.72
CA PRO A 196 -17.52 -19.64 -30.47
C PRO A 196 -16.28 -18.81 -30.80
N GLY A 197 -16.23 -18.16 -31.98
CA GLY A 197 -15.04 -17.44 -32.43
C GLY A 197 -14.50 -16.39 -31.45
N TRP A 198 -15.37 -15.82 -30.60
CA TRP A 198 -14.96 -14.91 -29.53
C TRP A 198 -14.16 -15.62 -28.42
N VAL A 199 -14.49 -16.87 -28.09
CA VAL A 199 -13.74 -17.70 -27.13
C VAL A 199 -12.37 -18.05 -27.70
N ALA A 200 -12.29 -18.42 -28.98
CA ALA A 200 -11.03 -18.66 -29.66
C ALA A 200 -10.16 -17.39 -29.73
N ALA A 201 -10.76 -16.22 -29.95
CA ALA A 201 -10.05 -14.94 -29.96
C ALA A 201 -9.46 -14.59 -28.58
N VAL A 202 -10.22 -14.83 -27.49
CA VAL A 202 -9.75 -14.65 -26.11
C VAL A 202 -8.61 -15.62 -25.79
N LEU A 203 -8.73 -16.88 -26.20
CA LEU A 203 -7.66 -17.87 -26.03
C LEU A 203 -6.41 -17.53 -26.86
N ALA A 204 -6.57 -16.97 -28.06
CA ALA A 204 -5.45 -16.53 -28.90
C ALA A 204 -4.65 -15.37 -28.26
N THR A 205 -5.34 -14.53 -27.47
CA THR A 205 -4.71 -13.43 -26.72
C THR A 205 -4.23 -13.85 -25.32
N ALA A 206 -4.44 -15.10 -24.91
CA ALA A 206 -3.94 -15.65 -23.65
C ALA A 206 -2.44 -15.43 -23.44
N LYS A 207 -1.64 -15.50 -24.52
CA LYS A 207 -0.18 -15.28 -24.46
C LYS A 207 0.22 -13.93 -23.84
N PHE A 208 -0.65 -12.92 -23.92
CA PHE A 208 -0.32 -11.56 -23.48
C PHE A 208 -0.60 -11.34 -21.99
N TRP A 209 -1.65 -11.96 -21.45
CA TRP A 209 -2.03 -11.78 -20.05
C TRP A 209 -1.66 -12.94 -19.12
N VAL A 210 -1.39 -14.14 -19.65
CA VAL A 210 -0.91 -15.27 -18.84
C VAL A 210 0.35 -14.93 -18.05
N PRO A 211 1.40 -14.30 -18.63
CA PRO A 211 2.61 -13.94 -17.86
C PRO A 211 2.31 -12.96 -16.72
N VAL A 212 1.40 -12.01 -16.94
CA VAL A 212 0.97 -11.04 -15.93
C VAL A 212 0.27 -11.75 -14.77
N LEU A 213 -0.67 -12.65 -15.07
CA LEU A 213 -1.36 -13.46 -14.06
C LEU A 213 -0.37 -14.34 -13.27
N VAL A 214 0.60 -14.96 -13.94
CA VAL A 214 1.66 -15.76 -13.30
C VAL A 214 2.50 -14.90 -12.36
N GLY A 215 2.91 -13.70 -12.79
CA GLY A 215 3.65 -12.75 -11.96
C GLY A 215 2.86 -12.31 -10.72
N VAL A 216 1.56 -12.02 -10.89
CA VAL A 216 0.66 -11.67 -9.78
C VAL A 216 0.53 -12.83 -8.79
N VAL A 217 0.32 -14.05 -9.26
CA VAL A 217 0.21 -15.24 -8.39
C VAL A 217 1.51 -15.50 -7.62
N LEU A 218 2.66 -15.39 -8.29
CA LEU A 218 3.97 -15.51 -7.65
C LEU A 218 4.20 -14.44 -6.57
N ALA A 219 3.88 -13.19 -6.88
CA ALA A 219 4.00 -12.08 -5.93
C ALA A 219 3.08 -12.28 -4.71
N VAL A 220 1.84 -12.73 -4.92
CA VAL A 220 0.90 -13.04 -3.83
C VAL A 220 1.38 -14.21 -2.99
N ARG A 221 1.92 -15.26 -3.62
CA ARG A 221 2.45 -16.45 -2.91
C ARG A 221 3.67 -16.08 -2.07
N GLU A 222 4.58 -15.27 -2.60
CA GLU A 222 5.76 -14.80 -1.88
C GLU A 222 5.37 -13.85 -0.72
N ALA A 223 4.39 -12.97 -0.94
CA ALA A 223 3.85 -12.11 0.11
C ALA A 223 3.17 -12.91 1.24
N ARG A 224 2.57 -14.07 0.95
CA ARG A 224 2.02 -14.97 1.97
C ARG A 224 3.12 -15.75 2.70
N ARG A 225 4.21 -16.13 2.01
CA ARG A 225 5.35 -16.83 2.62
C ARG A 225 6.04 -15.97 3.68
N ARG A 226 6.24 -14.67 3.39
CA ARG A 226 6.84 -13.70 4.34
C ARG A 226 5.96 -13.37 5.55
N ARG A 227 4.71 -13.83 5.58
CA ARG A 227 3.78 -13.61 6.70
C ARG A 227 3.71 -14.77 7.69
N ARG A 228 4.47 -15.85 7.47
CA ARG A 228 4.62 -16.89 8.51
C ARG A 228 5.56 -16.33 9.59
N PRO A 229 5.10 -16.20 10.85
CA PRO A 229 5.99 -15.89 11.95
C PRO A 229 7.11 -16.93 12.02
N PRO A 230 8.35 -16.55 12.38
CA PRO A 230 9.36 -17.54 12.71
C PRO A 230 8.77 -18.50 13.75
N PRO A 231 8.97 -19.82 13.61
CA PRO A 231 8.60 -20.76 14.66
C PRO A 231 9.24 -20.28 15.95
N GLY A 232 8.43 -20.30 17.02
CA GLY A 232 8.81 -19.80 18.34
C GLY A 232 10.20 -20.28 18.68
N GLU A 233 11.04 -19.31 19.03
CA GLU A 233 12.25 -19.54 19.79
C GLU A 233 11.80 -20.30 21.04
N ASP A 234 12.09 -21.61 21.04
CA ASP A 234 11.84 -22.50 22.16
C ASP A 234 12.49 -21.87 23.39
N ASP A 235 11.64 -21.45 24.32
CA ASP A 235 11.98 -20.93 25.63
C ASP A 235 12.76 -22.01 26.41
N PRO A 236 14.07 -21.86 26.63
CA PRO A 236 14.85 -22.84 27.38
C PRO A 236 14.56 -22.81 28.89
N ASP A 237 13.67 -21.93 29.39
CA ASP A 237 13.37 -21.79 30.82
C ASP A 237 12.24 -22.72 31.34
N ALA A 238 11.74 -23.66 30.53
CA ALA A 238 10.68 -24.60 30.93
C ALA A 238 11.12 -25.76 31.85
N HIS A 239 12.37 -25.80 32.31
CA HIS A 239 12.85 -26.76 33.30
C HIS A 239 13.47 -26.06 34.51
N ARG A 240 12.59 -25.60 35.41
CA ARG A 240 12.86 -25.51 36.85
C ARG A 240 11.97 -26.48 37.61
#